data_AF-A0A937VXT6-F1
#
_entry.id   AF-A0A937VXT6-F1
#
_cell.length_a   1.000
_cell.length_b   1.000
_cell.length_c   1.000
_cell.angle_alpha   90.00
_cell.angle_beta   90.00
_cell.angle_gamma   90.00
#
_symmetry.space_group_name_H-M   'P 1'
#
loop_
_entity.id
_entity.type
_entity.pdbx_description
1 polymer ?
#
loop_
_entity_poly.entity_id
_entity_poly.type
_entity_poly.pdbx_seq_one_letter_code
_entity_poly.pdbx_strand_id
1 'polypeptide(L)'
;MSKNSKLRLQSWLSRLALMQPNGRDGESGLSRKILSYLQLAEQNEDFRERFFNTIQGASETCGDRMALSVLHLGIQHRMAVIDKGNLKKYAEFLIHGPWMLDRLEEIARAKVKTLRFVDEIEVYLGYPVKLRERLSLQIDVEDMLYFRCSGITEGDLNNAAIFIEDQLSTPDAIANILIQREDWIQALHEKEPIRMAAFQREKESRLESIKDDTVTSYEKIQDQYTQSILELTKRVLRP
;
A
#
# COMPACT_ATOMS: atom_id res chain seq x y z
N MET A 1 -9.87 3.41 25.50
CA MET A 1 -9.94 2.16 24.70
C MET A 1 -11.16 1.34 25.14
N SER A 2 -11.99 0.89 24.21
CA SER A 2 -13.18 0.06 24.51
C SER A 2 -12.80 -1.34 25.02
N LYS A 3 -13.66 -1.96 25.84
CA LYS A 3 -13.51 -3.35 26.31
C LYS A 3 -13.36 -4.34 25.15
N ASN A 4 -14.01 -4.06 24.02
CA ASN A 4 -13.94 -4.88 22.80
C ASN A 4 -12.56 -4.78 22.12
N SER A 5 -12.01 -3.56 22.00
CA SER A 5 -10.67 -3.33 21.44
C SER A 5 -9.57 -4.03 22.24
N LYS A 6 -9.68 -4.07 23.58
CA LYS A 6 -8.73 -4.77 24.45
C LYS A 6 -8.70 -6.29 24.18
N LEU A 7 -9.87 -6.91 24.06
CA LEU A 7 -9.99 -8.35 23.78
C LEU A 7 -9.43 -8.70 22.40
N ARG A 8 -9.67 -7.85 21.40
CA ARG A 8 -9.15 -8.00 20.03
C ARG A 8 -7.63 -7.93 20.00
N LEU A 9 -7.05 -6.93 20.67
CA LEU A 9 -5.59 -6.79 20.76
C LEU A 9 -4.95 -8.01 21.45
N GLN A 10 -5.53 -8.48 22.56
CA GLN A 10 -5.05 -9.68 23.25
C GLN A 10 -5.09 -10.92 22.37
N SER A 11 -6.21 -11.15 21.66
CA SER A 11 -6.35 -12.25 20.70
C SER A 11 -5.30 -12.13 19.58
N TRP A 12 -5.11 -10.93 19.04
CA TRP A 12 -4.19 -10.69 17.93
C TRP A 12 -2.73 -10.95 18.34
N LEU A 13 -2.28 -10.38 19.46
CA LEU A 13 -0.93 -10.60 20.00
C LEU A 13 -0.67 -12.07 20.35
N SER A 14 -1.66 -12.76 20.92
CA SER A 14 -1.53 -14.18 21.28
C SER A 14 -1.33 -15.06 20.05
N ARG A 15 -2.05 -14.78 18.96
CA ARG A 15 -1.89 -15.51 17.69
C ARG A 15 -0.55 -15.18 17.02
N LEU A 16 -0.13 -13.92 17.05
CA LEU A 16 1.15 -13.52 16.47
C LEU A 16 2.33 -14.21 17.17
N ALA A 17 2.27 -14.39 18.49
CA ALA A 17 3.28 -15.13 19.24
C ALA A 17 3.40 -16.60 18.80
N LEU A 18 2.33 -17.22 18.29
CA LEU A 18 2.34 -18.59 17.78
C LEU A 18 2.96 -18.72 16.37
N MET A 19 3.13 -17.61 15.65
CA MET A 19 3.68 -17.58 14.29
C MET A 19 5.20 -17.37 14.24
N GLN A 20 5.84 -17.09 15.37
CA GLN A 20 7.28 -16.90 15.41
C GLN A 20 7.99 -18.27 15.43
N PRO A 21 8.99 -18.51 14.57
CA PRO A 21 9.83 -19.70 14.70
C PRO A 21 10.54 -19.68 16.05
N ASN A 22 10.65 -20.85 16.69
CA ASN A 22 11.45 -21.04 17.90
C ASN A 22 12.95 -20.81 17.57
N GLY A 23 13.40 -19.55 17.53
CA GLY A 23 14.76 -19.16 17.19
C GLY A 23 15.07 -17.76 17.71
N ARG A 24 16.12 -17.66 18.55
CA ARG A 24 16.50 -16.49 19.36
C ARG A 24 16.87 -15.22 18.56
N ASP A 25 17.00 -15.29 17.24
CA ASP A 25 17.46 -14.17 16.41
C ASP A 25 16.31 -13.38 15.74
N GLY A 26 15.16 -14.03 15.48
CA GLY A 26 13.97 -13.40 14.88
C GLY A 26 13.06 -12.67 15.89
N GLU A 27 13.17 -13.01 17.18
CA GLU A 27 12.36 -12.45 18.28
C GLU A 27 12.49 -10.92 18.41
N SER A 28 13.64 -10.34 18.02
CA SER A 28 13.93 -8.93 18.27
C SER A 28 13.41 -7.97 17.18
N GLY A 29 13.20 -8.46 15.94
CA GLY A 29 12.84 -7.63 14.80
C GLY A 29 11.34 -7.34 14.75
N LEU A 30 10.52 -8.38 14.62
CA LEU A 30 9.07 -8.22 14.49
C LEU A 30 8.44 -7.69 15.79
N SER A 31 8.90 -8.15 16.96
CA SER A 31 8.43 -7.63 18.25
C SER A 31 8.69 -6.13 18.38
N ARG A 32 9.86 -5.65 17.94
CA ARG A 32 10.20 -4.21 17.95
C ARG A 32 9.30 -3.41 17.02
N LYS A 33 8.97 -3.93 15.84
CA LYS A 33 8.03 -3.29 14.90
C LYS A 33 6.61 -3.25 15.46
N ILE A 34 6.15 -4.33 16.08
CA ILE A 34 4.83 -4.34 16.71
C ILE A 34 4.76 -3.34 17.87
N LEU A 35 5.82 -3.26 18.68
CA LEU A 35 5.92 -2.24 19.72
C LEU A 35 5.86 -0.82 19.13
N SER A 36 6.54 -0.54 18.01
CA SER A 36 6.44 0.77 17.37
C SER A 36 5.03 1.05 16.83
N TYR A 37 4.32 0.04 16.29
CA TYR A 37 2.93 0.20 15.87
C TYR A 37 2.03 0.53 17.06
N LEU A 38 2.20 -0.17 18.19
CA LEU A 38 1.43 0.08 19.41
C LEU A 38 1.71 1.48 19.99
N GLN A 39 2.97 1.91 20.00
CA GLN A 39 3.36 3.25 20.43
C GLN A 39 2.73 4.34 19.55
N LEU A 40 2.74 4.15 18.23
CA LEU A 40 2.09 5.09 17.33
C LEU A 40 0.57 5.11 17.52
N ALA A 41 -0.06 3.95 17.70
CA ALA A 41 -1.49 3.86 18.00
C ALA A 41 -1.85 4.50 19.35
N GLU A 42 -0.95 4.53 20.32
CA GLU A 42 -1.15 5.28 21.57
C GLU A 42 -1.18 6.79 21.31
N GLN A 43 -0.33 7.30 20.43
CA GLN A 43 -0.14 8.75 20.22
C GLN A 43 -1.02 9.36 19.13
N ASN A 44 -1.47 8.56 18.15
CA ASN A 44 -2.19 9.03 16.97
C ASN A 44 -3.56 8.34 16.87
N GLU A 45 -4.64 9.11 16.99
CA GLU A 45 -6.01 8.60 17.01
C GLU A 45 -6.43 8.01 15.65
N ASP A 46 -6.12 8.68 14.54
CA ASP A 46 -6.42 8.18 13.19
C ASP A 46 -5.73 6.84 12.91
N PHE A 47 -4.44 6.74 13.30
CA PHE A 47 -3.70 5.48 13.18
C PHE A 47 -4.26 4.41 14.11
N ARG A 48 -4.68 4.77 15.34
CA ARG A 48 -5.31 3.85 16.29
C ARG A 48 -6.57 3.22 15.71
N GLU A 49 -7.42 4.01 15.07
CA GLU A 49 -8.64 3.51 14.44
C GLU A 49 -8.32 2.52 13.31
N ARG A 50 -7.43 2.92 12.39
CA ARG A 50 -6.96 2.05 11.30
C ARG A 50 -6.35 0.75 11.82
N PHE A 51 -5.50 0.84 12.85
CA PHE A 51 -4.88 -0.31 13.50
C PHE A 51 -5.94 -1.29 14.01
N PHE A 52 -6.96 -0.80 14.74
CA PHE A 52 -8.01 -1.66 15.28
C PHE A 52 -8.90 -2.27 14.20
N ASN A 53 -9.16 -1.54 13.11
CA ASN A 53 -9.90 -2.06 11.95
C ASN A 53 -9.14 -3.19 11.25
N THR A 54 -7.82 -3.02 11.04
CA THR A 54 -6.96 -4.03 10.43
C THR A 54 -6.88 -5.30 11.27
N ILE A 55 -6.66 -5.20 12.58
CA ILE A 55 -6.59 -6.42 13.43
C ILE A 55 -7.95 -7.07 13.64
N GLN A 56 -9.06 -6.33 13.52
CA GLN A 56 -10.41 -6.90 13.58
C GLN A 56 -10.64 -7.86 12.42
N GLY A 57 -10.39 -7.41 11.18
CA GLY A 57 -10.54 -8.26 9.99
C GLY A 57 -9.64 -9.50 10.02
N ALA A 58 -8.51 -9.43 10.73
CA ALA A 58 -7.58 -10.54 10.94
C ALA A 58 -8.04 -11.53 12.04
N SER A 59 -8.81 -11.07 13.03
CA SER A 59 -9.24 -11.89 14.18
C SER A 59 -10.49 -12.71 13.90
N GLU A 60 -11.36 -12.23 13.01
CA GLU A 60 -12.67 -12.83 12.69
C GLU A 60 -12.58 -14.13 11.87
N THR A 61 -11.39 -14.45 11.36
CA THR A 61 -11.13 -15.65 10.55
C THR A 61 -9.82 -16.28 10.98
N CYS A 62 -9.72 -17.60 10.90
CA CYS A 62 -8.62 -18.40 11.48
C CYS A 62 -7.21 -17.92 11.11
N GLY A 63 -6.28 -18.20 12.03
CA GLY A 63 -4.82 -18.32 11.84
C GLY A 63 -4.15 -17.23 11.02
N ASP A 64 -4.24 -17.36 9.71
CA ASP A 64 -3.18 -16.94 8.80
C ASP A 64 -3.35 -15.47 8.34
N ARG A 65 -4.55 -14.88 8.43
CA ARG A 65 -4.78 -13.43 8.18
C ARG A 65 -3.98 -12.50 9.11
N MET A 66 -3.41 -13.06 10.17
CA MET A 66 -2.47 -12.38 11.05
C MET A 66 -1.26 -11.82 10.28
N ALA A 67 -0.62 -12.62 9.43
CA ALA A 67 0.57 -12.15 8.72
C ALA A 67 0.23 -11.08 7.66
N LEU A 68 -0.94 -11.18 7.02
CA LEU A 68 -1.44 -10.12 6.13
C LEU A 68 -1.71 -8.83 6.91
N SER A 69 -2.26 -8.94 8.12
CA SER A 69 -2.47 -7.79 8.99
C SER A 69 -1.15 -7.12 9.39
N VAL A 70 -0.08 -7.88 9.60
CA VAL A 70 1.25 -7.32 9.89
C VAL A 70 1.81 -6.56 8.68
N LEU A 71 1.61 -7.06 7.46
CA LEU A 71 1.98 -6.35 6.23
C LEU A 71 1.24 -5.01 6.13
N HIS A 72 -0.09 -5.02 6.26
CA HIS A 72 -0.90 -3.80 6.21
C HIS A 72 -0.55 -2.81 7.31
N LEU A 73 -0.35 -3.29 8.55
CA LEU A 73 0.05 -2.44 9.66
C LEU A 73 1.43 -1.81 9.44
N GLY A 74 2.38 -2.54 8.86
CA GLY A 74 3.69 -1.98 8.50
C GLY A 74 3.58 -0.86 7.48
N ILE A 75 2.81 -1.06 6.41
CA ILE A 75 2.52 -0.02 5.41
C ILE A 75 1.81 1.18 6.05
N GLN A 76 0.76 0.97 6.83
CA GLN A 76 0.02 2.05 7.51
C GLN A 76 0.90 2.82 8.50
N HIS A 77 1.72 2.11 9.27
CA HIS A 77 2.64 2.73 10.21
C HIS A 77 3.63 3.61 9.46
N ARG A 78 4.21 3.08 8.36
CA ARG A 78 5.14 3.84 7.54
C ARG A 78 4.48 5.03 6.85
N MET A 79 3.24 4.91 6.37
CA MET A 79 2.46 6.03 5.84
C MET A 79 2.26 7.15 6.86
N ALA A 80 2.13 6.82 8.15
CA ALA A 80 1.93 7.78 9.20
C ALA A 80 3.22 8.50 9.64
N VAL A 81 4.39 7.88 9.46
CA VAL A 81 5.68 8.45 9.92
C VAL A 81 6.58 8.96 8.79
N ILE A 82 6.31 8.60 7.53
CA ILE A 82 7.14 9.03 6.40
C ILE A 82 7.04 10.54 6.18
N ASP A 83 8.18 11.17 5.92
CA ASP A 83 8.24 12.59 5.59
C ASP A 83 7.64 12.85 4.20
N LYS A 84 6.38 13.30 4.19
CA LYS A 84 5.68 13.76 2.98
C LYS A 84 6.31 15.02 2.36
N GLY A 85 7.23 15.66 3.08
CA GLY A 85 8.04 16.77 2.59
C GLY A 85 9.06 16.40 1.53
N ASN A 86 9.58 15.17 1.59
CA ASN A 86 10.44 14.64 0.55
C ASN A 86 9.59 13.86 -0.47
N LEU A 87 9.05 14.57 -1.45
CA LEU A 87 8.16 14.00 -2.47
C LEU A 87 8.76 12.79 -3.20
N LYS A 88 10.08 12.78 -3.44
CA LYS A 88 10.76 11.67 -4.12
C LYS A 88 10.77 10.40 -3.27
N LYS A 89 11.19 10.50 -2.00
CA LYS A 89 11.16 9.37 -1.07
C LYS A 89 9.74 8.91 -0.78
N TYR A 90 8.79 9.85 -0.72
CA TYR A 90 7.39 9.54 -0.50
C TYR A 90 6.81 8.78 -1.70
N ALA A 91 7.06 9.22 -2.93
CA ALA A 91 6.66 8.50 -4.15
C ALA A 91 7.26 7.10 -4.23
N GLU A 92 8.56 6.96 -3.94
CA GLU A 92 9.23 5.67 -3.91
C GLU A 92 8.53 4.70 -2.93
N PHE A 93 8.20 5.20 -1.73
CA PHE A 93 7.44 4.40 -0.77
C PHE A 93 6.03 4.09 -1.26
N LEU A 94 5.29 5.04 -1.85
CA LEU A 94 3.93 4.79 -2.36
C LEU A 94 3.92 3.71 -3.45
N ILE A 95 4.94 3.67 -4.30
CA ILE A 95 5.11 2.66 -5.34
C ILE A 95 5.51 1.31 -4.74
N HIS A 96 6.63 1.25 -4.02
CA HIS A 96 7.19 -0.01 -3.51
C HIS A 96 6.54 -0.52 -2.22
N GLY A 97 5.61 0.23 -1.66
CA GLY A 97 4.83 -0.12 -0.48
C GLY A 97 3.38 -0.42 -0.85
N PRO A 98 2.43 0.51 -0.59
CA PRO A 98 1.00 0.26 -0.71
C PRO A 98 0.59 -0.17 -2.11
N TRP A 99 1.00 0.55 -3.17
CA TRP A 99 0.56 0.22 -4.53
C TRP A 99 1.00 -1.18 -4.96
N MET A 100 2.26 -1.53 -4.71
CA MET A 100 2.80 -2.84 -5.08
C MET A 100 2.19 -3.97 -4.26
N LEU A 101 1.93 -3.75 -2.97
CA LEU A 101 1.22 -4.71 -2.14
C LEU A 101 -0.20 -4.95 -2.69
N ASP A 102 -0.94 -3.89 -3.01
CA ASP A 102 -2.29 -4.00 -3.60
C ASP A 102 -2.27 -4.82 -4.90
N ARG A 103 -1.29 -4.59 -5.79
CA ARG A 103 -1.16 -5.35 -7.05
C ARG A 103 -0.84 -6.82 -6.83
N LEU A 104 0.05 -7.13 -5.89
CA LEU A 104 0.35 -8.53 -5.55
C LEU A 104 -0.85 -9.22 -4.90
N GLU A 105 -1.67 -8.51 -4.13
CA GLU A 105 -2.92 -9.04 -3.59
C GLU A 105 -3.97 -9.32 -4.67
N GLU A 106 -4.07 -8.48 -5.70
CA GLU A 106 -4.91 -8.76 -6.86
C GLU A 106 -4.46 -10.01 -7.61
N ILE A 107 -3.15 -10.18 -7.82
CA ILE A 107 -2.56 -11.37 -8.43
C ILE A 107 -2.84 -12.60 -7.57
N ALA A 108 -2.63 -12.51 -6.26
CA ALA A 108 -2.94 -13.57 -5.31
C ALA A 108 -4.42 -13.94 -5.36
N ARG A 109 -5.32 -12.96 -5.38
CA ARG A 109 -6.78 -13.17 -5.50
C ARG A 109 -7.15 -13.92 -6.78
N ALA A 110 -6.49 -13.60 -7.90
CA ALA A 110 -6.68 -14.31 -9.15
C ALA A 110 -6.16 -15.76 -9.05
N LYS A 111 -4.98 -15.96 -8.44
CA LYS A 111 -4.37 -17.28 -8.25
C LYS A 111 -5.20 -18.19 -7.36
N VAL A 112 -5.71 -17.68 -6.24
CA VAL A 112 -6.58 -18.41 -5.30
C VAL A 112 -7.76 -19.06 -6.04
N LYS A 113 -8.40 -18.34 -6.98
CA LYS A 113 -9.53 -18.87 -7.77
C LYS A 113 -9.17 -20.09 -8.63
N THR A 114 -7.89 -20.32 -8.91
CA THR A 114 -7.39 -21.45 -9.71
C THR A 114 -7.00 -22.66 -8.87
N LEU A 115 -6.82 -22.47 -7.55
CA LEU A 115 -6.30 -23.49 -6.65
C LEU A 115 -7.46 -24.23 -5.95
N ARG A 116 -7.23 -25.50 -5.62
CA ARG A 116 -8.14 -26.30 -4.80
C ARG A 116 -7.42 -26.70 -3.53
N PHE A 117 -8.11 -26.62 -2.39
CA PHE A 117 -7.60 -27.07 -1.08
C PHE A 117 -6.30 -26.40 -0.63
N VAL A 118 -6.13 -25.11 -0.95
CA VAL A 118 -5.01 -24.29 -0.43
C VAL A 118 -5.51 -23.34 0.63
N ASP A 119 -4.60 -22.95 1.52
CA ASP A 119 -4.83 -21.80 2.37
C ASP A 119 -4.62 -20.52 1.53
N GLU A 120 -5.70 -19.74 1.36
CA GLU A 120 -5.66 -18.50 0.57
C GLU A 120 -4.60 -17.53 1.11
N ILE A 121 -4.38 -17.49 2.42
CA ILE A 121 -3.40 -16.60 3.01
C ILE A 121 -1.99 -16.93 2.54
N GLU A 122 -1.66 -18.22 2.44
CA GLU A 122 -0.34 -18.63 1.97
C GLU A 122 -0.11 -18.15 0.52
N VAL A 123 -1.17 -17.98 -0.26
CA VAL A 123 -1.10 -17.33 -1.58
C VAL A 123 -0.86 -15.82 -1.43
N TYR A 124 -1.64 -15.14 -0.59
CA TYR A 124 -1.55 -13.70 -0.37
C TYR A 124 -0.19 -13.25 0.21
N LEU A 125 0.45 -14.05 1.05
CA LEU A 125 1.76 -13.76 1.61
C LEU A 125 2.90 -14.22 0.70
N GLY A 126 2.71 -15.31 -0.04
CA GLY A 126 3.79 -15.91 -0.84
C GLY A 126 4.33 -14.96 -1.89
N TYR A 127 3.46 -14.20 -2.57
CA TYR A 127 3.87 -13.20 -3.54
C TYR A 127 4.72 -12.06 -2.94
N PRO A 128 4.24 -11.25 -1.98
CA PRO A 128 5.02 -10.14 -1.43
C PRO A 128 6.29 -10.59 -0.72
N VAL A 129 6.27 -11.70 0.03
CA VAL A 129 7.46 -12.19 0.72
C VAL A 129 8.53 -12.68 -0.26
N LYS A 130 8.16 -13.50 -1.26
CA LYS A 130 9.14 -14.04 -2.20
C LYS A 130 9.60 -13.05 -3.26
N LEU A 131 8.80 -12.03 -3.57
CA LEU A 131 9.18 -10.98 -4.52
C LEU A 131 9.80 -9.74 -3.84
N ARG A 132 9.95 -9.75 -2.51
CA ARG A 132 10.42 -8.60 -1.72
C ARG A 132 11.71 -7.99 -2.27
N GLU A 133 12.71 -8.81 -2.52
CA GLU A 133 14.02 -8.33 -2.99
C GLU A 133 13.97 -7.90 -4.44
N ARG A 134 13.39 -8.72 -5.32
CA ARG A 134 13.31 -8.43 -6.76
C ARG A 134 12.57 -7.12 -7.05
N LEU A 135 11.44 -6.91 -6.39
CA LEU A 135 10.59 -5.74 -6.61
C LEU A 135 10.86 -4.62 -5.58
N SER A 136 11.89 -4.77 -4.75
CA SER A 136 12.27 -3.80 -3.71
C SER A 136 11.12 -3.43 -2.76
N LEU A 137 10.26 -4.40 -2.40
CA LEU A 137 9.10 -4.12 -1.55
C LEU A 137 9.54 -3.57 -0.20
N GLN A 138 8.83 -2.52 0.20
CA GLN A 138 9.04 -1.82 1.45
C GLN A 138 8.12 -2.35 2.55
N ILE A 139 8.15 -3.67 2.77
CA ILE A 139 7.35 -4.40 3.76
C ILE A 139 8.20 -4.87 4.95
N ASP A 140 7.51 -5.15 6.06
CA ASP A 140 8.16 -5.48 7.32
C ASP A 140 8.34 -6.97 7.60
N VAL A 141 7.75 -7.83 6.76
CA VAL A 141 7.81 -9.29 6.88
C VAL A 141 8.93 -9.81 5.97
N GLU A 142 9.85 -10.58 6.56
CA GLU A 142 11.06 -11.05 5.88
C GLU A 142 10.94 -12.48 5.35
N ASP A 143 10.19 -13.34 6.04
CA ASP A 143 10.02 -14.74 5.65
C ASP A 143 8.64 -15.27 6.02
N MET A 144 8.35 -16.47 5.52
CA MET A 144 7.07 -17.15 5.59
C MET A 144 7.27 -18.66 5.76
N LEU A 145 6.74 -19.20 6.86
CA LEU A 145 6.99 -20.59 7.27
C LEU A 145 6.41 -21.62 6.31
N TYR A 146 5.20 -21.38 5.78
CA TYR A 146 4.45 -22.38 5.03
C TYR A 146 4.34 -22.06 3.53
N PHE A 147 5.32 -21.36 2.95
CA PHE A 147 5.31 -21.02 1.52
C PHE A 147 5.02 -22.22 0.59
N ARG A 148 5.48 -23.43 0.95
CA ARG A 148 5.22 -24.66 0.17
C ARG A 148 3.73 -25.04 0.11
N CYS A 149 2.91 -24.56 1.03
CA CYS A 149 1.46 -24.76 1.08
C CYS A 149 0.68 -23.75 0.22
N SER A 150 1.34 -22.72 -0.32
CA SER A 150 0.69 -21.69 -1.15
C SER A 150 0.23 -22.19 -2.53
N GLY A 151 0.85 -23.25 -3.08
CA GLY A 151 0.62 -23.64 -4.47
C GLY A 151 1.13 -22.63 -5.50
N ILE A 152 1.93 -21.63 -5.08
CA ILE A 152 2.62 -20.69 -5.96
C ILE A 152 3.88 -21.37 -6.51
N THR A 153 4.03 -21.34 -7.83
CA THR A 153 5.22 -21.84 -8.54
C THR A 153 6.22 -20.72 -8.83
N GLU A 154 7.46 -21.07 -9.17
CA GLU A 154 8.44 -20.09 -9.66
C GLU A 154 7.97 -19.36 -10.93
N GLY A 155 7.23 -20.06 -11.80
CA GLY A 155 6.62 -19.46 -12.98
C GLY A 155 5.59 -18.39 -12.61
N ASP A 156 4.76 -18.64 -11.60
CA ASP A 156 3.81 -17.66 -11.09
C ASP A 156 4.51 -16.41 -10.54
N LEU A 157 5.59 -16.60 -9.76
CA LEU A 157 6.39 -15.50 -9.21
C LEU A 157 7.04 -14.67 -10.32
N ASN A 158 7.63 -15.33 -11.32
CA ASN A 158 8.26 -14.66 -12.45
C ASN A 158 7.25 -13.85 -13.26
N ASN A 159 6.08 -14.43 -13.55
CA ASN A 159 5.02 -13.74 -14.28
C ASN A 159 4.50 -12.52 -13.49
N ALA A 160 4.28 -12.67 -12.18
CA ALA A 160 3.86 -11.57 -11.33
C ALA A 160 4.89 -10.43 -11.30
N ALA A 161 6.17 -10.77 -11.20
CA ALA A 161 7.23 -9.77 -11.17
C ALA A 161 7.37 -9.04 -12.52
N ILE A 162 7.36 -9.77 -13.64
CA ILE A 162 7.41 -9.16 -14.98
C ILE A 162 6.21 -8.23 -15.20
N PHE A 163 5.01 -8.66 -14.79
CA PHE A 163 3.81 -7.83 -14.89
C PHE A 163 3.95 -6.51 -14.12
N ILE A 164 4.48 -6.54 -12.90
CA ILE A 164 4.69 -5.32 -12.10
C ILE A 164 5.81 -4.46 -12.68
N GLU A 165 6.92 -5.06 -13.10
CA GLU A 165 8.05 -4.36 -13.72
C GLU A 165 7.61 -3.63 -15.00
N ASP A 166 6.75 -4.25 -15.81
CA ASP A 166 6.17 -3.62 -17.01
C ASP A 166 5.33 -2.38 -16.67
N GLN A 167 4.54 -2.44 -15.59
CA GLN A 167 3.77 -1.28 -15.10
C GLN A 167 4.64 -0.14 -14.54
N LEU A 168 5.89 -0.41 -14.19
CA LEU A 168 6.85 0.57 -13.69
C LEU A 168 7.93 0.94 -14.73
N SER A 169 7.74 0.51 -15.98
CA SER A 169 8.76 0.59 -17.04
C SER A 169 9.10 2.01 -17.49
N THR A 170 8.20 2.98 -17.27
CA THR A 170 8.40 4.36 -17.74
C THR A 170 8.06 5.40 -16.66
N PRO A 171 8.69 6.59 -16.71
CA PRO A 171 8.33 7.70 -15.83
C PRO A 171 6.86 8.12 -15.94
N ASP A 172 6.27 8.04 -17.15
CA ASP A 172 4.85 8.32 -17.36
C ASP A 172 3.96 7.29 -16.67
N ALA A 173 4.31 5.99 -16.72
CA ALA A 173 3.55 4.95 -16.03
C ALA A 173 3.60 5.15 -14.50
N ILE A 174 4.77 5.45 -13.94
CA ILE A 174 4.94 5.76 -12.52
C ILE A 174 4.13 7.00 -12.12
N ALA A 175 4.19 8.08 -12.91
CA ALA A 175 3.43 9.28 -12.64
C ALA A 175 1.92 9.01 -12.68
N ASN A 176 1.45 8.23 -13.67
CA ASN A 176 0.05 7.82 -13.76
C ASN A 176 -0.40 7.05 -12.52
N ILE A 177 0.41 6.12 -12.01
CA ILE A 177 0.10 5.40 -10.77
C ILE A 177 -0.09 6.37 -9.60
N LEU A 178 0.83 7.32 -9.45
CA LEU A 178 0.82 8.25 -8.31
C LEU A 178 -0.37 9.21 -8.34
N ILE A 179 -0.73 9.76 -9.50
CA ILE A 179 -1.84 10.73 -9.59
C ILE A 179 -3.22 10.11 -9.34
N GLN A 180 -3.35 8.79 -9.40
CA GLN A 180 -4.59 8.10 -8.99
C GLN A 180 -4.74 8.00 -7.48
N ARG A 181 -3.71 8.39 -6.69
CA ARG A 181 -3.75 8.30 -5.23
C ARG A 181 -4.01 9.67 -4.60
N GLU A 182 -5.06 9.74 -3.78
CA GLU A 182 -5.41 10.96 -3.03
C GLU A 182 -4.27 11.44 -2.12
N ASP A 183 -3.56 10.49 -1.49
CA ASP A 183 -2.45 10.77 -0.58
C ASP A 183 -1.23 11.42 -1.28
N TRP A 184 -1.04 11.17 -2.58
CA TRP A 184 -0.06 11.84 -3.42
C TRP A 184 -0.52 13.25 -3.81
N ILE A 185 -1.77 13.38 -4.24
CA ILE A 185 -2.36 14.67 -4.62
C ILE A 185 -2.32 15.64 -3.44
N GLN A 186 -2.64 15.17 -2.22
CA GLN A 186 -2.52 15.98 -1.01
C GLN A 186 -1.07 16.45 -0.78
N ALA A 187 -0.08 15.57 -0.93
CA ALA A 187 1.33 15.94 -0.77
C ALA A 187 1.76 17.00 -1.81
N LEU A 188 1.26 16.92 -3.04
CA LEU A 188 1.48 17.97 -4.05
C LEU A 188 0.84 19.30 -3.66
N HIS A 189 -0.37 19.31 -3.11
CA HIS A 189 -1.00 20.53 -2.60
C HIS A 189 -0.19 21.18 -1.48
N GLU A 190 0.39 20.37 -0.59
CA GLU A 190 1.20 20.86 0.54
C GLU A 190 2.57 21.40 0.07
N LYS A 191 3.18 20.78 -0.95
CA LYS A 191 4.56 21.11 -1.37
C LYS A 191 4.66 22.03 -2.58
N GLU A 192 3.66 22.01 -3.45
CA GLU A 192 3.59 22.84 -4.65
C GLU A 192 2.27 23.65 -4.70
N PRO A 193 1.89 24.35 -3.61
CA PRO A 193 0.57 24.98 -3.48
C PRO A 193 0.30 26.02 -4.57
N ILE A 194 1.32 26.78 -4.98
CA ILE A 194 1.19 27.82 -6.02
C ILE A 194 0.82 27.19 -7.37
N ARG A 195 1.47 26.08 -7.75
CA ARG A 195 1.19 25.40 -9.02
C ARG A 195 -0.16 24.71 -8.98
N MET A 196 -0.47 24.01 -7.89
CA MET A 196 -1.76 23.36 -7.72
C MET A 196 -2.92 24.36 -7.76
N ALA A 197 -2.78 25.52 -7.12
CA ALA A 197 -3.77 26.59 -7.19
C ALA A 197 -3.85 27.26 -8.57
N ALA A 198 -2.77 27.27 -9.35
CA ALA A 198 -2.81 27.73 -10.74
C ALA A 198 -3.58 26.76 -11.63
N PHE A 199 -3.33 25.46 -11.52
CA PHE A 199 -4.05 24.43 -12.27
C PHE A 199 -5.54 24.41 -11.95
N GLN A 200 -5.89 24.58 -10.67
CA GLN A 200 -7.28 24.64 -10.24
C GLN A 200 -8.00 25.87 -10.81
N ARG A 201 -7.38 27.05 -10.76
CA ARG A 201 -7.93 28.28 -11.36
C ARG A 201 -8.09 28.17 -12.86
N GLU A 202 -7.13 27.55 -13.55
CA GLU A 202 -7.24 27.32 -14.98
C GLU A 202 -8.41 26.38 -15.31
N LYS A 203 -8.57 25.30 -14.55
CA LYS A 203 -9.73 24.40 -14.68
C LYS A 203 -11.04 25.15 -14.48
N GLU A 204 -11.17 25.94 -13.42
CA GLU A 204 -12.38 26.73 -13.11
C GLU A 204 -12.69 27.75 -14.21
N SER A 205 -11.70 28.53 -14.65
CA SER A 205 -11.89 29.51 -15.73
C SER A 205 -12.34 28.84 -17.03
N ARG A 206 -11.82 27.65 -17.36
CA ARG A 206 -12.25 26.90 -18.54
C ARG A 206 -13.69 26.43 -18.38
N LEU A 207 -14.07 25.92 -17.21
CA LEU A 207 -15.45 25.50 -16.92
C LEU A 207 -16.44 26.67 -17.07
N GLU A 208 -16.10 27.86 -16.57
CA GLU A 208 -16.92 29.07 -16.73
C GLU A 208 -17.05 29.53 -18.20
N SER A 209 -16.04 29.24 -19.03
CA SER A 209 -16.02 29.64 -20.44
C SER A 209 -16.69 28.63 -21.39
N ILE A 210 -17.08 27.45 -20.90
CA ILE A 210 -17.80 26.46 -21.70
C ILE A 210 -19.15 27.06 -22.13
N LYS A 211 -19.38 27.11 -23.44
CA LYS A 211 -20.65 27.55 -24.03
C LYS A 211 -21.60 26.40 -24.36
N ASP A 212 -21.08 25.18 -24.40
CA ASP A 212 -21.81 23.98 -24.80
C ASP A 212 -21.72 22.96 -23.66
N ASP A 213 -22.84 22.70 -23.00
CA ASP A 213 -22.95 21.93 -21.76
C ASP A 213 -22.88 20.40 -22.03
N THR A 214 -21.87 19.99 -22.79
CA THR A 214 -21.68 18.59 -23.19
C THR A 214 -20.69 17.89 -22.28
N VAL A 215 -20.96 16.61 -22.00
CA VAL A 215 -20.08 15.73 -21.24
C VAL A 215 -18.65 15.72 -21.81
N THR A 216 -18.51 15.70 -23.15
CA THR A 216 -17.21 15.73 -23.84
C THR A 216 -16.38 16.97 -23.51
N SER A 217 -17.00 18.14 -23.35
CA SER A 217 -16.29 19.36 -22.96
C SER A 217 -15.76 19.30 -21.54
N TYR A 218 -16.53 18.74 -20.59
CA TYR A 218 -16.08 18.55 -19.21
C TYR A 218 -14.94 17.53 -19.10
N GLU A 219 -15.05 16.40 -19.80
CA GLU A 219 -14.00 15.37 -19.85
C GLU A 219 -12.68 15.96 -20.35
N LYS A 220 -12.72 16.74 -21.44
CA LYS A 220 -11.52 17.38 -22.00
C LYS A 220 -10.84 18.34 -21.01
N ILE A 221 -11.61 19.09 -20.22
CA ILE A 221 -11.06 19.97 -19.18
C ILE A 221 -10.45 19.14 -18.05
N GLN A 222 -11.13 18.09 -17.63
CA GLN A 222 -10.62 17.19 -16.60
C GLN A 222 -9.33 16.50 -17.05
N ASP A 223 -9.23 16.09 -18.31
CA ASP A 223 -8.03 15.50 -18.91
C ASP A 223 -6.87 16.50 -18.90
N GLN A 224 -7.12 17.76 -19.27
CA GLN A 224 -6.10 18.82 -19.23
C GLN A 224 -5.59 19.10 -17.81
N TYR A 225 -6.50 19.12 -16.83
CA TYR A 225 -6.14 19.24 -15.42
C TYR A 225 -5.28 18.05 -14.96
N THR A 226 -5.71 16.84 -15.31
CA THR A 226 -4.99 15.59 -15.00
C THR A 226 -3.59 15.58 -15.64
N GLN A 227 -3.48 16.03 -16.90
CA GLN A 227 -2.19 16.15 -17.59
C GLN A 227 -1.27 17.16 -16.90
N SER A 228 -1.81 18.27 -16.39
CA SER A 228 -1.03 19.27 -15.66
C SER A 228 -0.44 18.70 -14.36
N ILE A 229 -1.22 17.90 -13.62
CA ILE A 229 -0.75 17.17 -12.44
C ILE A 229 0.27 16.10 -12.82
N LEU A 230 0.07 15.38 -13.93
CA LEU A 230 1.01 14.38 -14.43
C LEU A 230 2.37 15.02 -14.73
N GLU A 231 2.40 16.13 -15.45
CA GLU A 231 3.65 16.85 -15.76
C GLU A 231 4.34 17.38 -14.49
N LEU A 232 3.57 17.91 -13.53
CA LEU A 232 4.13 18.31 -12.24
C LEU A 232 4.71 17.11 -11.48
N THR A 233 4.01 15.99 -11.46
CA THR A 233 4.47 14.73 -10.84
C THR A 233 5.78 14.28 -11.47
N LYS A 234 5.86 14.21 -12.80
CA LYS A 234 7.12 13.89 -13.49
C LYS A 234 8.24 14.86 -13.15
N ARG A 235 7.93 16.15 -13.05
CA ARG A 235 8.92 17.18 -12.71
C ARG A 235 9.49 16.99 -11.30
N VAL A 236 8.65 16.71 -10.29
CA VAL A 236 9.12 16.54 -8.90
C VAL A 236 9.89 15.23 -8.68
N LEU A 237 9.73 14.26 -9.59
CA LEU A 237 10.45 12.98 -9.55
C LEU A 237 11.77 12.98 -10.32
N ARG A 238 12.08 14.03 -11.09
CA ARG A 238 13.36 14.12 -11.81
C ARG A 238 14.54 14.13 -10.81
N PRO A 239 15.70 13.55 -11.20
CA PRO A 239 16.90 13.54 -10.37
C PRO A 239 17.37 14.93 -9.96
#